data_AF-A0A4Y2FAB2-F1
#
_entry.id   AF-A0A4Y2FAB2-F1
#
_cell.length_a   1.000
_cell.length_b   1.000
_cell.length_c   1.000
_cell.angle_alpha   90.00
_cell.angle_beta   90.00
_cell.angle_gamma   90.00
#
_symmetry.space_group_name_H-M   'P 1'
#
loop_
_entity.id
_entity.type
_entity.pdbx_description
1 polymer ?
#
loop_
_entity_poly.entity_id
_entity_poly.type
_entity_poly.pdbx_seq_one_letter_code
_entity_poly.pdbx_strand_id
1 'polypeptide(L)'
;MNVWAGMVHDYLIGPYIFPIRRLNGRTYSILLQETLPELLTEVPASIRGRIWFQHHGAPANFSPYVRNYLDATYANRWIGQCGSVRCPP
;
A
#
# COMPACT_ATOMS: atom_id res chain seq x y z
N MET A 1 -14.92 -11.31 3.38
CA MET A 1 -13.51 -11.71 3.19
C MET A 1 -12.79 -10.47 2.71
N ASN A 2 -11.68 -10.08 3.32
CA ASN A 2 -10.94 -8.90 2.86
C ASN A 2 -9.83 -9.38 1.93
N VAL A 3 -9.68 -8.69 0.82
CA VAL A 3 -8.65 -8.97 -0.18
C VAL A 3 -7.96 -7.64 -0.50
N TRP A 4 -6.66 -7.70 -0.66
CA TRP A 4 -5.88 -6.61 -1.24
C TRP A 4 -5.33 -7.05 -2.59
N ALA A 5 -5.38 -6.17 -3.57
CA ALA A 5 -4.66 -6.31 -4.82
C ALA A 5 -4.15 -4.93 -5.22
N GLY A 6 -3.01 -4.90 -5.89
CA GLY A 6 -2.40 -3.69 -6.44
C GLY A 6 -2.12 -3.87 -7.92
N MET A 7 -1.86 -2.77 -8.60
CA MET A 7 -1.39 -2.78 -9.98
C MET A 7 -0.24 -1.79 -10.09
N VAL A 8 0.83 -2.21 -10.75
CA VAL A 8 2.00 -1.37 -11.04
C VAL A 8 2.33 -1.54 -12.51
N HIS A 9 2.11 -0.51 -13.33
CA HIS A 9 2.20 -0.64 -14.79
C HIS A 9 1.30 -1.80 -15.27
N ASP A 10 1.85 -2.76 -16.01
CA ASP A 10 1.14 -3.94 -16.51
C ASP A 10 1.18 -5.14 -15.52
N TYR A 11 1.74 -4.95 -14.32
CA TYR A 11 1.87 -6.00 -13.32
C TYR A 11 0.72 -5.93 -12.32
N LEU A 12 -0.05 -7.02 -12.24
CA LEU A 12 -0.99 -7.24 -11.14
C LEU A 12 -0.21 -7.78 -9.94
N ILE A 13 -0.40 -7.15 -8.78
CA ILE A 13 0.25 -7.48 -7.51
C ILE A 13 -0.78 -8.08 -6.56
N GLY A 14 -0.51 -9.27 -6.03
CA GLY A 14 -1.47 -10.05 -5.25
C GLY A 14 -2.29 -11.03 -6.12
N PRO A 15 -3.52 -11.40 -5.74
CA PRO A 15 -4.27 -10.95 -4.57
C PRO A 15 -3.69 -11.47 -3.25
N TYR A 16 -3.69 -10.62 -2.23
CA TYR A 16 -3.44 -11.01 -0.84
C TYR A 16 -4.75 -11.16 -0.09
N ILE A 17 -5.02 -12.37 0.38
CA ILE A 17 -6.20 -12.68 1.18
C ILE A 17 -5.84 -12.48 2.65
N PHE A 18 -6.52 -11.57 3.33
CA PHE A 18 -6.29 -11.36 4.76
C PHE A 18 -6.78 -12.56 5.57
N PRO A 19 -5.97 -13.09 6.50
CA PRO A 19 -6.38 -14.21 7.35
C PRO A 19 -7.48 -13.82 8.36
N ILE A 20 -7.69 -12.52 8.59
CA ILE A 20 -8.70 -12.00 9.53
C ILE A 20 -9.86 -11.30 8.80
N ARG A 21 -11.08 -11.44 9.34
CA ARG A 21 -12.29 -10.84 8.76
C ARG A 21 -12.43 -9.33 8.95
N ARG A 22 -11.83 -8.74 10.00
CA ARG A 22 -11.90 -7.29 10.25
C ARG A 22 -10.55 -6.66 9.97
N LEU A 23 -10.43 -5.97 8.83
CA LEU A 23 -9.24 -5.21 8.49
C LEU A 23 -9.13 -3.99 9.42
N ASN A 24 -7.97 -3.82 10.04
CA ASN A 24 -7.62 -2.62 10.79
C ASN A 24 -6.23 -2.13 10.35
N GLY A 25 -5.83 -0.96 10.84
CA GLY A 25 -4.59 -0.34 10.41
C GLY A 25 -3.32 -1.11 10.77
N ARG A 26 -3.33 -1.93 11.82
CA ARG A 26 -2.18 -2.78 12.20
C ARG A 26 -2.01 -3.95 11.25
N THR A 27 -3.10 -4.64 10.93
CA THR A 27 -3.06 -5.74 9.96
C THR A 27 -2.71 -5.23 8.56
N TYR A 28 -3.23 -4.06 8.20
CA TYR A 28 -2.85 -3.40 6.95
C TYR A 28 -1.37 -2.99 6.94
N SER A 29 -0.83 -2.47 8.04
CA SER A 29 0.60 -2.10 8.10
C SER A 29 1.53 -3.31 8.01
N ILE A 30 1.12 -4.48 8.51
CA ILE A 30 1.86 -5.74 8.34
C ILE A 30 1.92 -6.13 6.86
N LEU A 31 0.77 -6.11 6.16
CA LEU A 31 0.75 -6.34 4.71
C LEU A 31 1.72 -5.40 3.99
N LEU A 32 1.72 -4.10 4.31
CA LEU A 32 2.59 -3.13 3.65
C LEU A 32 4.07 -3.36 3.94
N GLN A 33 4.42 -3.73 5.17
CA GLN A 33 5.82 -3.84 5.60
C GLN A 33 6.46 -5.19 5.26
N GLU A 34 5.70 -6.27 5.39
CA GLU A 34 6.24 -7.62 5.34
C GLU A 34 5.89 -8.31 4.02
N THR A 35 4.66 -8.17 3.54
CA THR A 35 4.19 -8.94 2.37
C THR A 35 4.31 -8.17 1.05
N LEU A 36 3.99 -6.87 1.04
CA LEU A 36 4.02 -6.06 -0.18
C LEU A 36 5.41 -6.02 -0.83
N PRO A 37 6.55 -5.91 -0.10
CA PRO A 37 7.87 -5.94 -0.73
C PRO A 37 8.16 -7.26 -1.45
N GLU A 38 7.69 -8.38 -0.89
CA GLU A 38 7.79 -9.71 -1.50
C GLU A 38 6.92 -9.78 -2.76
N LEU A 39 5.69 -9.28 -2.71
CA LEU A 39 4.82 -9.27 -3.89
C LEU A 39 5.36 -8.38 -5.02
N LEU A 40 6.19 -7.39 -4.70
CA LEU A 40 6.80 -6.48 -5.67
C LEU A 40 8.09 -7.04 -6.29
N THR A 41 8.62 -8.20 -5.86
CA THR A 41 9.86 -8.77 -6.43
C THR A 41 9.71 -9.10 -7.91
N GLU A 42 8.50 -9.49 -8.33
CA GLU A 42 8.12 -9.78 -9.72
C GLU A 42 8.13 -8.53 -10.61
N VAL A 43 8.09 -7.34 -10.02
CA VAL A 43 8.20 -6.08 -10.76
C VAL A 43 9.68 -5.79 -11.05
N PRO A 44 10.06 -5.41 -12.29
CA PRO A 44 11.42 -5.00 -12.60
C PRO A 44 11.94 -3.91 -11.66
N ALA A 45 13.22 -4.01 -11.27
CA ALA A 45 13.83 -3.06 -10.32
C ALA A 45 13.80 -1.61 -10.83
N SER A 46 13.91 -1.41 -12.15
CA SER A 46 13.79 -0.12 -12.82
C SER A 46 12.44 0.57 -12.61
N ILE A 47 11.38 -0.21 -12.40
CA ILE A 47 10.02 0.27 -12.10
C ILE A 47 9.86 0.47 -10.59
N ARG A 48 10.31 -0.48 -9.77
CA ARG A 48 10.20 -0.44 -8.29
C ARG A 48 10.72 0.87 -7.68
N GLY A 49 11.86 1.36 -8.16
CA GLY A 49 12.47 2.60 -7.66
C GLY A 49 11.65 3.87 -7.94
N ARG A 50 10.59 3.79 -8.76
CA ARG A 50 9.77 4.93 -9.21
C ARG A 50 8.29 4.81 -8.86
N ILE A 51 7.93 3.82 -8.04
CA ILE A 51 6.53 3.57 -7.66
C ILE A 51 5.97 4.78 -6.91
N TRP A 52 4.78 5.19 -7.33
CA TRP A 52 3.87 6.01 -6.55
C TRP A 52 2.85 5.11 -5.87
N PHE A 53 2.69 5.26 -4.56
CA PHE A 53 1.71 4.47 -3.82
C PHE A 53 0.39 5.24 -3.70
N GLN A 54 -0.71 4.71 -4.23
CA GLN A 54 -2.03 5.32 -4.11
C GLN A 54 -3.00 4.38 -3.41
N HIS A 55 -3.74 4.90 -2.43
CA HIS A 55 -4.83 4.16 -1.78
C HIS A 55 -6.01 5.06 -1.40
N HIS A 56 -7.23 4.50 -1.48
CA HIS A 56 -8.46 5.23 -1.18
C HIS A 56 -9.01 4.86 0.20
N GLY A 57 -9.09 5.85 1.09
CA GLY A 57 -10.14 6.09 2.11
C GLY A 57 -10.59 5.00 3.10
N ALA A 58 -10.07 3.77 3.08
CA ALA A 58 -10.51 2.76 4.04
C ALA A 58 -10.11 3.16 5.47
N PRO A 59 -10.94 2.90 6.51
CA PRO A 59 -10.62 3.29 7.90
C PRO A 59 -9.25 2.80 8.40
N ALA A 60 -8.79 1.64 7.91
CA ALA A 60 -7.46 1.10 8.22
C ALA A 60 -6.30 1.97 7.70
N ASN A 61 -6.52 2.75 6.65
CA ASN A 61 -5.50 3.57 5.98
C ASN A 61 -5.15 4.84 6.77
N PHE A 62 -5.97 5.25 7.73
CA PHE A 62 -5.71 6.43 8.57
C PHE A 62 -4.82 6.15 9.77
N SER A 63 -4.41 4.89 9.95
CA SER A 63 -3.54 4.49 11.05
C SER A 63 -2.19 5.20 10.99
N PRO A 64 -1.66 5.71 12.12
CA PRO A 64 -0.33 6.33 12.16
C PRO A 64 0.77 5.35 11.72
N TYR A 65 0.62 4.05 12.00
CA TYR A 65 1.57 3.03 11.55
C TYR A 65 1.67 2.96 10.03
N VAL A 66 0.53 3.10 9.33
CA VAL A 66 0.46 3.05 7.87
C VAL A 66 1.08 4.31 7.29
N ARG A 67 0.74 5.49 7.83
CA ARG A 67 1.30 6.77 7.35
C ARG A 67 2.81 6.84 7.52
N ASN A 68 3.32 6.53 8.73
CA ASN A 68 4.75 6.56 9.00
C ASN A 68 5.54 5.64 8.06
N TYR A 69 5.00 4.45 7.77
CA TYR A 69 5.62 3.55 6.80
C TYR A 69 5.61 4.13 5.38
N LEU A 70 4.49 4.70 4.93
CA LEU A 70 4.39 5.29 3.60
C LEU A 70 5.26 6.54 3.45
N ASP A 71 5.36 7.37 4.48
CA ASP A 71 6.25 8.54 4.49
C ASP A 71 7.73 8.12 4.44
N ALA A 72 8.12 7.06 5.15
CA ALA A 72 9.49 6.55 5.11
C ALA A 72 9.84 5.84 3.80
N THR A 73 8.91 5.07 3.23
CA THR A 73 9.17 4.19 2.08
C THR A 73 8.91 4.87 0.74
N TYR A 74 7.84 5.66 0.67
CA TYR A 74 7.35 6.34 -0.52
C TYR A 74 7.34 7.86 -0.32
N ALA A 75 8.40 8.39 0.30
CA ALA A 75 8.55 9.81 0.61
C ALA A 75 8.21 10.69 -0.62
N ASN A 76 7.26 11.61 -0.46
CA ASN A 76 6.73 12.50 -1.50
C ASN A 76 6.15 11.79 -2.75
N ARG A 77 5.89 10.48 -2.66
CA ARG A 77 5.41 9.62 -3.74
C ARG A 77 4.27 8.73 -3.29
N TRP A 78 3.42 9.23 -2.38
CA TRP A 78 2.18 8.55 -2.05
C TRP A 78 0.99 9.50 -1.97
N ILE A 79 -0.15 9.01 -2.46
CA ILE A 79 -1.39 9.73 -2.62
C ILE A 79 -2.44 9.08 -1.72
N GLY A 80 -3.06 9.89 -0.86
CA GLY A 80 -4.12 9.44 0.04
C GLY A 80 -4.83 10.61 0.71
N GLN A 81 -5.93 10.33 1.41
CA GLN A 81 -6.65 11.39 2.15
C GLN A 81 -5.81 12.05 3.25
N CYS A 82 -4.74 11.40 3.70
CA CYS A 82 -3.79 11.96 4.65
C CYS A 82 -2.34 11.86 4.15
N GLY A 83 -2.15 11.80 2.83
CA GLY A 83 -0.84 11.69 2.21
C GLY A 83 -0.18 13.02 1.91
N SER A 84 1.12 12.94 1.56
CA SER A 84 1.92 14.09 1.12
C SER A 84 1.27 14.79 -0.08
N VAL A 85 0.62 13.99 -0.94
CA VAL A 85 -0.25 14.48 -2.01
C VAL A 85 -1.69 14.07 -1.69
N ARG A 86 -2.59 15.06 -1.62
CA ARG A 86 -4.01 14.80 -1.43
C ARG A 86 -4.59 14.18 -2.69
N CYS A 87 -5.40 13.14 -2.50
CA CYS A 87 -6.18 12.55 -3.59
C CYS A 87 -7.18 13.60 -4.12
N PRO A 88 -7.30 13.78 -5.45
CA PRO A 88 -8.32 14.67 -6.02
C PRO A 88 -9.75 14.19 -5.66
N PRO A 89 -10.73 15.10 -5.62
CA PRO A 89 -12.14 14.78 -5.35
C PRO A 89 -12.77 13.89 -6.42
#